data_AF-A0A7C7EHM2-F1
#
_entry.id   AF-A0A7C7EHM2-F1
#
_cell.length_a   1.000
_cell.length_b   1.000
_cell.length_c   1.000
_cell.angle_alpha   90.00
_cell.angle_beta   90.00
_cell.angle_gamma   90.00
#
_symmetry.space_group_name_H-M   'P 1'
#
loop_
_entity.id
_entity.type
_entity.pdbx_description
1 polymer ?
#
loop_
_entity_poly.entity_id
_entity_poly.type
_entity_poly.pdbx_seq_one_letter_code
_entity_poly.pdbx_strand_id
1 'polypeptide(L)'
;MGKEKVVLAYSGGLDTSIIIPWLKENYNDLEIIACCVNIGQEDDMEFIKNKALSSGAAKVYIENAVNEFVEEYVYRGIKANAAYEGKYLLGTAFARPLIAKKLVEVAHKEGAKYIAHGCTGKGNDQVRIETAIAALDPT
;
A
#
# COMPACT_ATOMS: atom_id res chain seq x y z
N MET A 1 -17.60 3.75 -21.57
CA MET A 1 -17.20 3.59 -20.15
C MET A 1 -15.70 3.79 -20.10
N GLY A 2 -15.18 4.56 -19.14
CA GLY A 2 -13.73 4.73 -18.97
C GLY A 2 -13.07 3.41 -18.56
N LYS A 3 -11.74 3.32 -18.71
CA LYS A 3 -10.96 2.17 -18.21
C LYS A 3 -11.16 2.01 -16.71
N GLU A 4 -11.37 0.77 -16.25
CA GLU A 4 -11.33 0.49 -14.82
C GLU A 4 -9.90 0.70 -14.31
N LYS A 5 -9.76 1.17 -13.07
CA LYS A 5 -8.46 1.41 -12.45
C LYS A 5 -8.25 0.53 -11.22
N VAL A 6 -7.00 0.14 -11.01
CA VAL A 6 -6.53 -0.54 -9.80
C VAL A 6 -5.42 0.28 -9.16
N VAL A 7 -5.49 0.45 -7.83
CA VAL A 7 -4.38 0.98 -7.04
C VAL A 7 -3.55 -0.18 -6.52
N LEU A 8 -2.31 -0.31 -6.98
CA LEU A 8 -1.36 -1.31 -6.50
C LEU A 8 -0.51 -0.71 -5.38
N ALA A 9 -0.54 -1.35 -4.20
CA ALA A 9 0.45 -1.12 -3.15
C ALA A 9 1.84 -1.55 -3.65
N TYR A 10 2.69 -0.58 -3.93
CA TYR A 10 3.95 -0.76 -4.66
C TYR A 10 5.15 -0.42 -3.79
N SER A 11 6.02 -1.40 -3.51
CA SER A 11 7.22 -1.22 -2.70
C SER A 11 8.49 -0.97 -3.52
N GLY A 12 8.44 -1.17 -4.84
CA GLY A 12 9.65 -1.15 -5.68
C GLY A 12 10.44 -2.45 -5.69
N GLY A 13 10.08 -3.42 -4.84
CA GLY A 13 10.62 -4.77 -4.88
C GLY A 13 10.21 -5.54 -6.14
N LEU A 14 10.95 -6.61 -6.46
CA LEU A 14 10.72 -7.45 -7.65
C LEU A 14 9.25 -7.86 -7.79
N ASP A 15 8.67 -8.40 -6.71
CA ASP A 15 7.30 -8.91 -6.70
C ASP A 15 6.29 -7.85 -7.15
N THR A 16 6.32 -6.65 -6.56
CA THR A 16 5.39 -5.58 -6.96
C THR A 16 5.68 -5.02 -8.35
N SER A 17 6.93 -5.08 -8.83
CA SER A 17 7.28 -4.70 -10.21
C SER A 17 6.70 -5.67 -11.25
N ILE A 18 6.72 -6.98 -10.99
CA ILE A 18 6.16 -7.97 -11.92
C ILE A 18 4.62 -8.07 -11.84
N ILE A 19 4.01 -7.66 -10.72
CA ILE A 19 2.55 -7.59 -10.62
C ILE A 19 1.96 -6.58 -11.61
N ILE A 20 2.67 -5.49 -11.93
CA ILE A 20 2.18 -4.47 -12.88
C ILE A 20 1.91 -5.08 -14.28
N PRO A 21 2.89 -5.68 -14.99
CA PRO A 21 2.62 -6.33 -16.27
C PRO A 21 1.68 -7.52 -16.12
N TRP A 22 1.77 -8.29 -15.03
CA TRP A 22 0.85 -9.40 -14.80
C TRP A 22 -0.62 -8.95 -14.73
N LEU A 23 -0.93 -7.85 -14.04
CA LEU A 23 -2.27 -7.27 -14.01
C LEU A 23 -2.75 -6.85 -15.40
N LYS A 24 -1.87 -6.28 -16.24
CA LYS A 24 -2.21 -5.89 -17.62
C LYS A 24 -2.49 -7.10 -18.52
N GLU A 25 -1.74 -8.17 -18.33
CA GLU A 25 -1.86 -9.40 -19.12
C GLU A 25 -3.11 -10.20 -18.74
N ASN A 26 -3.51 -10.16 -17.46
CA ASN A 26 -4.60 -10.99 -16.93
C ASN A 26 -5.93 -10.24 -16.83
N TYR A 27 -5.94 -8.91 -16.85
CA TYR A 27 -7.14 -8.09 -16.79
C TYR A 27 -7.20 -7.15 -18.00
N ASN A 28 -8.20 -7.37 -18.86
CA ASN A 28 -8.39 -6.57 -20.06
C ASN A 28 -8.73 -5.11 -19.70
N ASP A 29 -7.94 -4.20 -20.27
CA ASP A 29 -8.19 -2.75 -20.21
C ASP A 29 -8.14 -2.13 -18.80
N LEU A 30 -7.39 -2.74 -17.88
CA LEU A 30 -7.15 -2.24 -16.53
C LEU A 30 -6.00 -1.22 -16.50
N GLU A 31 -6.24 -0.04 -15.94
CA GLU A 31 -5.23 0.99 -15.74
C GLU A 31 -4.63 0.88 -14.32
N ILE A 32 -3.31 0.71 -14.23
CA ILE A 32 -2.61 0.48 -12.96
C ILE A 32 -2.04 1.79 -12.44
N ILE A 33 -2.47 2.15 -11.24
CA ILE A 33 -1.94 3.25 -10.44
C ILE A 33 -1.05 2.65 -9.37
N ALA A 34 0.26 2.90 -9.41
CA ALA A 34 1.15 2.46 -8.34
C ALA A 34 1.09 3.45 -7.17
N CYS A 35 0.97 2.97 -5.95
CA CYS A 35 1.00 3.77 -4.74
C CYS A 35 2.10 3.24 -3.80
N CYS A 36 3.13 4.05 -3.59
CA CYS A 36 4.16 3.81 -2.60
C CYS A 36 3.92 4.75 -1.41
N VAL A 37 3.93 4.20 -0.20
CA VAL A 37 3.72 4.98 1.03
C VAL A 37 5.03 5.01 1.80
N ASN A 38 5.62 6.20 1.94
CA ASN A 38 6.79 6.43 2.76
C ASN A 38 6.37 6.57 4.24
N ILE A 39 6.79 5.60 5.04
CA ILE A 39 6.58 5.53 6.49
C ILE A 39 7.91 5.60 7.26
N GLY A 40 8.99 6.00 6.60
CA GLY A 40 10.32 6.18 7.19
C GLY A 40 11.35 5.15 6.73
N GLN A 41 11.03 4.33 5.73
CA GLN A 41 12.01 3.46 5.10
C GLN A 41 13.04 4.26 4.29
N GLU A 42 14.29 3.81 4.29
CA GLU A 42 15.43 4.47 3.63
C GLU A 42 15.55 4.09 2.14
N ASP A 43 14.43 4.07 1.43
CA ASP A 43 14.39 3.72 0.00
C ASP A 43 14.55 4.96 -0.89
N ASP A 44 15.13 4.76 -2.08
CA ASP A 44 15.17 5.76 -3.15
C ASP A 44 13.79 5.87 -3.82
N MET A 45 13.00 6.85 -3.38
CA MET A 45 11.65 7.09 -3.87
C MET A 45 11.61 7.50 -5.35
N GLU A 46 12.67 8.15 -5.86
CA GLU A 46 12.76 8.51 -7.27
C GLU A 46 12.99 7.28 -8.13
N PHE A 47 13.90 6.40 -7.69
CA PHE A 47 14.09 5.09 -8.33
C PHE A 47 12.80 4.26 -8.32
N ILE A 48 12.12 4.15 -7.17
CA ILE A 48 10.85 3.40 -7.05
C ILE A 48 9.82 3.93 -8.05
N LYS A 49 9.66 5.26 -8.13
CA LYS A 49 8.74 5.91 -9.06
C LYS A 49 9.08 5.57 -10.51
N ASN A 50 10.34 5.75 -10.90
CA ASN A 50 10.79 5.50 -12.26
C ASN A 50 10.63 4.00 -12.63
N LYS A 51 10.88 3.10 -11.68
CA LYS A 51 10.70 1.66 -11.86
C LYS A 51 9.23 1.26 -12.03
N ALA A 52 8.31 1.86 -11.29
CA ALA A 52 6.88 1.60 -11.47
C ALA A 52 6.40 2.03 -12.87
N LEU A 53 6.81 3.21 -13.32
CA LEU A 53 6.49 3.72 -14.66
C LEU A 53 7.07 2.82 -15.76
N SER A 54 8.34 2.42 -15.64
CA SER A 54 8.96 1.53 -16.62
C SER A 54 8.36 0.12 -16.62
N SER A 55 7.81 -0.34 -15.50
CA SER A 55 7.07 -1.61 -15.40
C SER A 55 5.66 -1.51 -16.01
N GLY A 56 5.18 -0.32 -16.36
CA GLY A 56 3.93 -0.12 -17.09
C GLY A 56 2.77 0.47 -16.30
N ALA A 57 3.02 1.03 -15.10
CA ALA A 57 2.02 1.81 -14.36
C ALA A 57 1.70 3.12 -15.10
N ALA A 58 0.43 3.49 -15.14
CA ALA A 58 -0.03 4.72 -15.80
C ALA A 58 0.29 5.97 -14.97
N LYS A 59 0.28 5.82 -13.64
CA LYS A 59 0.57 6.89 -12.68
C LYS A 59 1.19 6.32 -11.41
N VAL A 60 1.97 7.14 -10.72
CA VAL A 60 2.59 6.78 -9.45
C VAL A 60 2.31 7.84 -8.41
N TYR A 61 1.84 7.40 -7.24
CA TYR A 61 1.73 8.18 -6.02
C TYR A 61 2.86 7.79 -5.07
N ILE A 62 3.59 8.79 -4.57
CA ILE A 62 4.54 8.65 -3.48
C ILE A 62 3.95 9.44 -2.30
N GLU A 63 3.29 8.74 -1.39
CA GLU A 63 2.61 9.33 -0.23
C GLU A 63 3.59 9.42 0.94
N ASN A 64 3.96 10.62 1.36
CA ASN A 64 4.77 10.79 2.57
C ASN A 64 3.87 10.79 3.81
N ALA A 65 3.94 9.70 4.58
CA ALA A 65 3.13 9.46 5.76
C ALA A 65 3.98 9.28 7.03
N VAL A 66 5.24 9.74 7.04
CA VAL A 66 6.16 9.59 8.19
C VAL A 66 5.58 10.24 9.46
N ASN A 67 5.18 11.50 9.36
CA ASN A 67 4.63 12.22 10.52
C ASN A 67 3.29 11.62 10.97
N GLU A 68 2.41 11.30 10.02
CA GLU A 68 1.13 10.65 10.33
C GLU A 68 1.34 9.28 11.01
N PHE A 69 2.33 8.51 10.58
CA PHE A 69 2.68 7.25 11.22
C PHE A 69 3.09 7.44 12.67
N VAL A 70 3.97 8.41 12.94
CA VAL A 70 4.44 8.69 14.30
C VAL A 70 3.29 9.18 15.18
N GLU A 71 2.57 10.20 14.73
CA GLU A 71 1.56 10.91 15.52
C GLU A 71 0.31 10.07 15.78
N GLU A 72 -0.17 9.36 14.75
CA GLU A 72 -1.46 8.67 14.81
C GLU A 72 -1.35 7.18 15.12
N TYR A 73 -0.17 6.57 14.98
CA TYR A 73 -0.01 5.13 15.21
C TYR A 73 1.01 4.84 16.31
N VAL A 74 2.26 5.31 16.16
CA VAL A 74 3.34 5.01 17.11
C VAL A 74 3.04 5.59 18.48
N TYR A 75 2.66 6.88 18.58
CA TYR A 75 2.33 7.50 19.86
C TYR A 75 1.15 6.82 20.56
N ARG A 76 0.17 6.31 19.83
CA ARG A 76 -0.94 5.54 20.42
C ARG A 76 -0.44 4.22 21.00
N GLY A 77 0.45 3.52 20.28
CA GLY A 77 1.10 2.31 20.78
C GLY A 77 1.93 2.55 22.06
N ILE A 78 2.70 3.65 22.11
CA ILE A 78 3.48 4.03 23.30
C ILE A 78 2.55 4.34 24.48
N LYS A 79 1.50 5.15 24.29
CA LYS A 79 0.53 5.48 25.34
C LYS A 79 -0.16 4.23 25.91
N ALA A 80 -0.37 3.22 25.08
CA ALA A 80 -0.96 1.94 25.48
C ALA A 80 0.05 0.96 26.10
N ASN A 81 1.35 1.29 26.14
CA ASN A 81 2.43 0.34 26.45
C ASN A 81 2.30 -0.97 25.64
N ALA A 82 1.96 -0.84 24.35
CA ALA A 82 1.58 -1.97 23.52
C ALA A 82 2.78 -2.89 23.24
N ALA A 83 2.68 -4.15 23.68
CA ALA A 83 3.63 -5.20 23.38
C ALA A 83 2.90 -6.51 23.12
N TYR A 84 3.01 -7.03 21.89
CA TYR A 84 2.46 -8.33 21.56
C TYR A 84 3.30 -9.44 22.19
N GLU A 85 2.63 -10.35 22.88
CA GLU A 85 3.27 -11.44 23.65
C GLU A 85 4.37 -10.95 24.62
N GLY A 86 4.18 -9.72 25.14
CA GLY A 86 5.10 -9.09 26.10
C GLY A 86 6.48 -8.72 25.55
N LYS A 87 6.70 -8.83 24.22
CA LYS A 87 8.03 -8.61 23.61
C LYS A 87 7.99 -7.77 22.34
N TYR A 88 7.08 -8.05 21.43
CA TYR A 88 7.10 -7.44 20.10
C TYR A 88 6.36 -6.10 20.08
N LEU A 89 7.07 -5.02 19.72
CA LEU A 89 6.57 -3.64 19.75
C LEU A 89 5.73 -3.24 18.52
N LEU A 90 5.19 -4.22 17.78
CA LEU A 90 4.13 -4.02 16.78
C LEU A 90 4.44 -3.07 15.61
N GLY A 91 5.70 -2.68 15.35
CA GLY A 91 6.04 -1.70 14.31
C GLY A 91 5.46 -2.03 12.93
N THR A 92 5.56 -3.30 12.51
CA THR A 92 4.95 -3.79 11.27
C THR A 92 3.44 -3.65 11.32
N ALA A 93 2.80 -4.13 12.40
CA ALA A 93 1.36 -4.16 12.56
C ALA A 93 0.73 -2.75 12.59
N PHE A 94 1.43 -1.75 13.12
CA PHE A 94 0.97 -0.36 13.12
C PHE A 94 1.05 0.28 11.74
N ALA A 95 2.05 -0.04 10.94
CA ALA A 95 2.23 0.58 9.63
C ALA A 95 1.19 0.14 8.59
N ARG A 96 0.75 -1.13 8.61
CA ARG A 96 -0.11 -1.69 7.54
C ARG A 96 -1.48 -1.00 7.46
N PRO A 97 -2.20 -0.72 8.57
CA PRO A 97 -3.44 0.03 8.51
C PRO A 97 -3.28 1.45 7.93
N LEU A 98 -2.15 2.12 8.18
CA LEU A 98 -1.87 3.42 7.54
C LEU A 98 -1.63 3.29 6.04
N ILE A 99 -0.89 2.27 5.61
CA ILE A 99 -0.69 1.99 4.19
C ILE A 99 -2.05 1.72 3.53
N ALA A 100 -2.89 0.86 4.12
CA ALA A 100 -4.24 0.60 3.64
C ALA A 100 -5.08 1.89 3.53
N LYS A 101 -5.02 2.76 4.53
CA LYS A 101 -5.67 4.07 4.50
C LYS A 101 -5.25 4.91 3.30
N LYS A 102 -3.94 5.02 3.03
CA LYS A 102 -3.43 5.74 1.86
C LYS A 102 -3.85 5.11 0.54
N LEU A 103 -3.94 3.79 0.46
CA LEU A 103 -4.44 3.10 -0.74
C LEU A 103 -5.91 3.44 -1.01
N VAL A 104 -6.76 3.44 0.02
CA VAL A 104 -8.18 3.83 -0.11
C VAL A 104 -8.30 5.30 -0.53
N GLU A 105 -7.54 6.21 0.11
CA GLU A 105 -7.52 7.64 -0.27
C GLU A 105 -7.13 7.85 -1.75
N VAL A 106 -6.10 7.14 -2.21
CA VAL A 106 -5.67 7.20 -3.62
C VAL A 106 -6.71 6.57 -4.55
N ALA A 107 -7.36 5.48 -4.13
CA ALA A 107 -8.43 4.86 -4.92
C ALA A 107 -9.61 5.81 -5.12
N HIS A 108 -10.06 6.49 -4.07
CA HIS A 108 -11.09 7.53 -4.17
C HIS A 108 -10.68 8.68 -5.07
N LYS A 109 -9.44 9.17 -4.91
CA LYS A 109 -8.90 10.27 -5.73
C LYS A 109 -8.85 9.93 -7.23
N GLU A 110 -8.58 8.68 -7.56
CA GLU A 110 -8.49 8.22 -8.95
C GLU A 110 -9.81 7.70 -9.52
N GLY A 111 -10.83 7.52 -8.69
CA GLY A 111 -12.04 6.77 -9.03
C GLY A 111 -11.74 5.31 -9.36
N ALA A 112 -10.76 4.71 -8.67
CA ALA A 112 -10.37 3.33 -8.85
C ALA A 112 -11.33 2.38 -8.14
N LYS A 113 -11.68 1.29 -8.82
CA LYS A 113 -12.61 0.28 -8.32
C LYS A 113 -11.91 -0.83 -7.55
N TYR A 114 -10.60 -0.98 -7.73
CA TYR A 114 -9.85 -2.08 -7.15
C TYR A 114 -8.61 -1.57 -6.41
N ILE A 115 -8.22 -2.30 -5.36
CA ILE A 115 -6.92 -2.19 -4.71
C ILE A 115 -6.25 -3.56 -4.77
N ALA A 116 -4.95 -3.58 -5.09
CA ALA A 116 -4.13 -4.79 -5.12
C ALA A 116 -2.90 -4.61 -4.22
N HIS A 117 -2.34 -5.72 -3.72
CA HIS A 117 -1.12 -5.71 -2.93
C HIS A 117 -0.20 -6.90 -3.22
N GLY A 118 1.10 -6.73 -2.96
CA GLY A 118 2.11 -7.79 -3.11
C GLY A 118 2.38 -8.62 -1.85
N CYS A 119 1.52 -8.57 -0.82
CA CYS A 119 1.72 -9.40 0.38
C CYS A 119 1.68 -10.90 0.03
N THR A 120 2.49 -11.70 0.73
CA THR A 120 2.53 -13.15 0.50
C THR A 120 1.26 -13.83 1.02
N GLY A 121 0.81 -14.87 0.32
CA GLY A 121 -0.41 -15.63 0.65
C GLY A 121 -0.38 -16.42 1.97
N LYS A 122 0.74 -16.39 2.71
CA LYS A 122 0.94 -17.13 3.96
C LYS A 122 1.35 -16.23 5.14
N GLY A 123 1.43 -14.92 4.92
CA GLY A 123 1.87 -13.95 5.93
C GLY A 123 0.72 -13.25 6.64
N ASN A 124 1.04 -12.51 7.70
CA ASN A 124 0.06 -11.70 8.43
C ASN A 124 -0.31 -10.40 7.72
N ASP A 125 0.53 -9.91 6.80
CA ASP A 125 0.33 -8.60 6.18
C ASP A 125 -0.87 -8.56 5.22
N GLN A 126 -1.19 -9.65 4.54
CA GLN A 126 -2.42 -9.74 3.73
C GLN A 126 -3.66 -9.49 4.62
N VAL A 127 -3.73 -10.13 5.78
CA VAL A 127 -4.85 -9.97 6.73
C VAL A 127 -4.92 -8.52 7.23
N ARG A 128 -3.77 -7.91 7.56
CA ARG A 128 -3.71 -6.53 8.06
C ARG A 128 -4.19 -5.52 7.00
N ILE A 129 -3.76 -5.68 5.75
CA ILE A 129 -4.12 -4.78 4.66
C ILE A 129 -5.58 -4.98 4.27
N GLU A 130 -6.00 -6.21 4.00
CA GLU A 130 -7.37 -6.51 3.54
C GLU A 130 -8.41 -6.13 4.59
N THR A 131 -8.17 -6.46 5.86
CA THR A 131 -9.09 -6.09 6.96
C THR A 131 -9.18 -4.58 7.11
N ALA A 132 -8.06 -3.85 6.98
CA ALA A 132 -8.06 -2.40 7.08
C ALA A 132 -8.77 -1.75 5.89
N ILE A 133 -8.56 -2.23 4.67
CA ILE A 133 -9.29 -1.76 3.48
C ILE A 133 -10.79 -1.96 3.70
N ALA A 134 -11.22 -3.17 4.03
CA ALA A 134 -12.64 -3.47 4.25
C ALA A 134 -13.27 -2.64 5.38
N ALA A 135 -12.50 -2.29 6.41
CA ALA A 135 -12.96 -1.43 7.51
C ALA A 135 -13.07 0.06 7.12
N LEU A 136 -12.26 0.52 6.16
CA LEU A 136 -12.24 1.90 5.69
C LEU A 136 -13.25 2.14 4.57
N ASP A 137 -13.32 1.22 3.62
CA ASP A 137 -14.30 1.22 2.54
C ASP A 137 -14.56 -0.21 2.04
N PRO A 138 -15.76 -0.77 2.29
CA PRO A 138 -16.15 -2.08 1.77
C PRO A 138 -16.78 -2.03 0.36
N THR A 139 -16.92 -0.85 -0.26
CA THR A 139 -17.55 -0.65 -1.59
C THR A 139 -16.57 -0.79 -2.74
#